data_AF-A0A958W9E3-F1
#
_entry.id   AF-A0A958W9E3-F1
#
_cell.length_a   1.000
_cell.length_b   1.000
_cell.length_c   1.000
_cell.angle_alpha   90.00
_cell.angle_beta   90.00
_cell.angle_gamma   90.00
#
_symmetry.space_group_name_H-M   'P 1'
#
loop_
_entity.id
_entity.type
_entity.pdbx_description
1 polymer ?
#
loop_
_entity_poly.entity_id
_entity_poly.type
_entity_poly.pdbx_seq_one_letter_code
_entity_poly.pdbx_strand_id
1 'polypeptide(L)' 'MNCSSKKVCYSSPEEVREALLQARSKYRNGPVSFYKCEFCGAFHLTSKGNLDESVLSDENIKRIERESEARTWEERFKKK' A
#
# COMPACT_ATOMS: atom_id res chain seq x y z
N MET A 1 -19.15 -2.45 4.00
CA MET A 1 -18.52 -2.71 5.31
C MET A 1 -17.91 -1.40 5.80
N ASN A 2 -18.48 -0.76 6.82
CA ASN A 2 -17.93 0.49 7.35
C ASN A 2 -17.20 0.19 8.66
N CYS A 3 -15.88 0.33 8.66
CA CYS A 3 -15.13 0.39 9.91
C CYS A 3 -15.42 1.73 10.62
N SER A 4 -15.57 1.71 11.95
CA SER A 4 -15.72 2.92 12.78
C SER A 4 -14.56 3.89 12.61
N SER A 5 -13.38 3.38 12.28
CA SER A 5 -12.19 4.16 11.96
C SER A 5 -12.24 4.84 10.58
N LYS A 6 -13.28 4.61 9.76
CA LYS A 6 -13.43 5.11 8.38
C LYS A 6 -12.25 4.77 7.45
N LYS A 7 -11.44 3.79 7.82
CA LYS A 7 -10.33 3.28 7.01
C LYS A 7 -10.86 2.40 5.90
N VAL A 8 -10.12 2.37 4.79
CA VAL A 8 -10.39 1.44 3.68
C VAL A 8 -10.34 0.01 4.21
N CYS A 9 -11.42 -0.74 3.97
CA CYS A 9 -11.59 -2.10 4.43
C CYS A 9 -11.23 -3.05 3.29
N TYR A 10 -10.23 -3.91 3.51
CA TYR A 10 -9.87 -4.98 2.57
C TYR A 10 -10.38 -6.31 3.10
N SER A 11 -10.93 -7.14 2.22
CA SER A 11 -11.59 -8.40 2.63
C SER A 11 -10.63 -9.56 2.78
N SER A 12 -9.50 -9.52 2.06
CA SER A 12 -8.53 -10.62 2.00
C SER A 12 -7.10 -10.14 2.29
N PRO A 13 -6.24 -11.00 2.85
CA PRO A 13 -4.84 -10.67 3.09
C PRO A 13 -4.06 -10.43 1.78
N GLU A 14 -4.47 -11.02 0.66
CA GLU A 14 -3.87 -10.76 -0.66
C GLU A 14 -4.22 -9.36 -1.16
N GLU A 15 -5.49 -8.98 -1.06
CA GLU A 15 -6.00 -7.68 -1.48
C GLU A 15 -5.33 -6.52 -0.72
N VAL A 16 -5.17 -6.66 0.61
CA VAL A 16 -4.49 -5.64 1.41
C VAL A 16 -2.98 -5.57 1.11
N ARG A 17 -2.34 -6.69 0.76
CA ARG A 17 -0.92 -6.70 0.34
C ARG A 17 -0.74 -5.99 -0.99
N GLU A 18 -1.58 -6.27 -1.97
CA GLU A 18 -1.53 -5.55 -3.25
C GLU A 18 -1.76 -4.06 -3.06
N ALA A 19 -2.75 -3.69 -2.24
CA ALA A 19 -3.00 -2.30 -1.89
C ALA A 19 -1.83 -1.65 -1.14
N LEU A 20 -1.12 -2.39 -0.27
CA LEU A 20 0.09 -1.91 0.41
C LEU A 20 1.20 -1.59 -0.59
N LEU A 21 1.46 -2.48 -1.55
CA LEU A 21 2.48 -2.30 -2.59
C LEU A 21 2.16 -1.09 -3.48
N GLN A 22 0.91 -0.96 -3.93
CA GLN A 22 0.47 0.21 -4.70
C GLN A 22 0.55 1.50 -3.90
N ALA A 23 0.16 1.47 -2.62
CA ALA A 23 0.28 2.63 -1.76
C ALA A 23 1.75 3.04 -1.54
N ARG A 24 2.69 2.09 -1.55
CA ARG A 24 4.12 2.34 -1.44
C ARG A 24 4.73 2.91 -2.72
N SER A 25 4.30 2.46 -3.90
CA SER A 25 4.71 3.07 -5.17
C SER A 25 4.14 4.49 -5.31
N LYS A 26 2.94 4.73 -4.77
CA LYS A 26 2.29 6.04 -4.81
C LYS A 26 2.80 7.01 -3.75
N TYR A 27 3.10 6.58 -2.54
CA TYR A 27 3.43 7.49 -1.44
C TYR A 27 4.79 7.15 -0.84
N ARG A 28 5.74 8.09 -0.91
CA ARG A 28 7.08 7.94 -0.33
C ARG A 28 7.05 7.67 1.18
N ASN A 29 6.08 8.27 1.88
CA ASN A 29 5.76 8.05 3.30
C ASN A 29 4.43 7.26 3.45
N GLY A 30 4.21 6.28 2.57
CA GLY A 30 3.03 5.44 2.58
C GLY A 30 2.97 4.47 3.78
N PRO A 31 1.90 3.67 3.86
CA PRO A 31 1.80 2.59 4.84
C PRO A 31 2.96 1.58 4.70
N VAL A 32 3.34 0.96 5.82
CA VAL A 32 4.47 0.02 5.92
C VAL A 32 4.01 -1.42 6.16
N SER A 33 2.80 -1.59 6.69
CA SER A 33 2.23 -2.90 7.04
C SER A 33 0.70 -2.83 7.02
N PHE A 34 0.05 -3.94 7.38
CA PHE A 34 -1.39 -4.04 7.53
C PHE A 34 -1.75 -4.87 8.77
N TYR A 35 -2.97 -4.68 9.27
CA TYR A 35 -3.50 -5.44 10.40
C TYR A 35 -4.96 -5.80 10.16
N LYS A 36 -5.41 -6.90 10.77
CA LYS A 36 -6.82 -7.28 10.79
C LYS A 36 -7.52 -6.50 11.91
N CYS A 37 -8.59 -5.80 11.58
CA CYS A 37 -9.37 -5.07 12.55
C CYS A 37 -10.27 -6.01 13.36
N GLU A 38 -10.20 -5.92 14.68
CA GLU A 38 -11.05 -6.73 15.57
C GLU A 38 -12.51 -6.24 15.59
N PHE A 39 -12.76 -4.98 15.22
CA PHE A 39 -14.11 -4.40 15.25
C PHE A 39 -14.91 -4.69 13.98
N CYS A 40 -14.29 -4.60 12.80
CA CYS A 40 -14.99 -4.82 11.53
C CYS A 40 -14.58 -6.12 10.82
N GLY A 41 -13.58 -6.84 11.33
CA GLY A 41 -13.07 -8.08 10.74
C GLY A 41 -12.26 -7.91 9.44
N ALA A 42 -12.22 -6.70 8.87
CA ALA A 42 -11.50 -6.39 7.64
C ALA A 42 -10.02 -6.04 7.89
N PHE A 43 -9.20 -6.09 6.85
CA PHE A 43 -7.80 -5.66 6.89
C PHE A 43 -7.68 -4.16 6.63
N HIS A 44 -6.72 -3.53 7.30
CA HIS A 44 -6.41 -2.11 7.17
C HIS A 44 -4.90 -1.89 7.05
N LEU A 45 -4.53 -0.92 6.22
CA LEU A 45 -3.16 -0.45 6.10
C LEU A 45 -2.75 0.37 7.35
N THR A 46 -1.48 0.27 7.71
CA THR A 46 -0.88 1.00 8.82
C THR A 46 0.51 1.49 8.45
N SER A 47 0.85 2.71 8.87
CA SER A 47 2.21 3.26 8.80
C SER A 47 3.04 2.95 10.04
N LYS A 48 2.46 2.24 11.02
CA LYS A 48 3.13 1.78 12.24
C LYS A 48 3.43 0.30 12.14
N GLY A 49 4.60 -0.11 12.59
CA GLY A 49 5.04 -1.51 12.64
C GLY A 49 6.30 -1.77 11.83
N ASN A 50 6.69 -3.04 11.74
CA ASN A 50 7.74 -3.49 10.83
C ASN A 50 7.24 -3.52 9.39
N LEU A 51 8.15 -3.33 8.43
CA LEU A 51 7.83 -3.47 7.02
C LEU A 51 7.36 -4.91 6.76
N ASP A 52 6.23 -5.07 6.07
CA ASP A 52 5.73 -6.41 5.74
C ASP A 52 6.70 -7.15 4.81
N GLU A 53 6.94 -8.44 5.09
CA GLU A 53 7.90 -9.25 4.34
C GLU A 53 7.56 -9.34 2.84
N SER A 54 6.26 -9.25 2.50
CA SER A 54 5.85 -9.20 1.09
C SER A 54 6.44 -8.00 0.35
N VAL A 55 6.62 -6.86 1.02
CA VAL A 55 7.22 -5.64 0.45
C VAL A 55 8.75 -5.75 0.35
N LEU A 56 9.38 -6.56 1.21
CA LEU A 56 10.85 -6.74 1.24
C LEU A 56 11.38 -7.63 0.13
N SER A 57 10.52 -8.37 -0.58
CA SER A 57 10.96 -9.18 -1.71
C SER A 57 11.58 -8.32 -2.82
N ASP A 58 12.72 -8.75 -3.36
CA ASP A 58 13.48 -8.02 -4.39
C ASP A 58 12.62 -7.72 -5.64
N GLU A 59 11.71 -8.64 -5.99
CA GLU A 59 10.76 -8.46 -7.09
C GLU A 59 9.79 -7.29 -6.82
N ASN A 60 9.22 -7.21 -5.62
CA ASN A 60 8.28 -6.15 -5.27
C ASN A 60 8.98 -4.81 -5.10
N ILE A 61 10.21 -4.77 -4.60
CA ILE A 61 11.02 -3.55 -4.54
C ILE A 61 11.24 -2.99 -5.96
N LYS A 62 11.71 -3.83 -6.89
CA LYS A 62 11.90 -3.45 -8.31
C LYS A 62 10.59 -2.98 -8.95
N ARG A 63 9.47 -3.62 -8.61
CA ARG A 63 8.15 -3.21 -9.08
C ARG A 63 7.78 -1.82 -8.59
N ILE A 64 7.92 -1.56 -7.28
CA ILE A 64 7.64 -0.28 -6.65
C ILE A 64 8.49 0.84 -7.28
N GLU A 65 9.78 0.60 -7.50
CA GLU A 65 10.68 1.58 -8.11
C GLU A 65 10.26 1.91 -9.54
N ARG A 66 9.97 0.89 -10.36
CA ARG A 66 9.50 1.07 -11.75
C ARG A 66 8.19 1.86 -11.80
N GLU A 67 7.23 1.52 -10.96
CA GLU A 67 5.94 2.22 -10.88
C GLU A 67 6.12 3.68 -10.43
N SER A 68 6.99 3.92 -9.45
CA SER A 68 7.30 5.28 -8.97
C SER A 68 7.99 6.13 -10.04
N GLU A 69 8.93 5.54 -10.79
CA GLU A 69 9.61 6.21 -11.90
C GLU A 69 8.63 6.54 -13.03
N ALA A 70 7.83 5.57 -13.49
CA ALA A 70 6.83 5.76 -14.54
C ALA A 70 5.91 6.93 -14.21
N ARG A 71 5.39 6.96 -12.99
CA ARG A 71 4.55 8.06 -12.51
C ARG A 71 5.28 9.39 -12.45
N THR A 72 6.55 9.40 -12.05
CA THR A 72 7.36 10.62 -12.04
C THR A 72 7.49 11.20 -13.46
N TRP A 73 7.65 10.35 -14.46
CA TRP A 73 7.62 10.76 -15.87
C TRP A 73 6.24 11.26 -16.28
N GLU A 74 5.16 10.53 -15.97
CA GLU A 74 3.78 10.98 -16.28
C GLU A 74 3.49 12.38 -15.70
N GLU A 75 3.88 12.64 -14.45
CA GLU A 75 3.71 13.94 -13.81
C GLU A 75 4.54 15.05 -14.48
N ARG A 76 5.74 14.71 -14.99
CA ARG A 76 6.57 15.64 -15.76
C ARG A 76 5.94 15.97 -17.12
N PHE A 77 5.36 15.00 -17.80
CA PHE A 77 4.71 15.20 -19.10
C PHE A 77 3.35 15.88 -18.99
N LYS A 78 2.59 15.68 -17.91
CA LYS A 78 1.30 16.37 -17.65
C LYS A 78 1.44 17.85 -17.31
N LYS A 79 2.61 18.28 -16.83
CA LYS A 79 2.88 19.69 -16.47
C LYS A 79 3.33 20.55 -17.65
N LYS A 80 3.39 19.99 -18.86
CA LYS A 80 3.66 20.68 -20.12
C LYS A 80 2.37 20.83 -20.92
#